data_AF-A0A2P9CRR3-F1
#
_entry.id   AF-A0A2P9CRR3-F1
#
_cell.length_a   1.000
_cell.length_b   1.000
_cell.length_c   1.000
_cell.angle_alpha   90.00
_cell.angle_beta   90.00
_cell.angle_gamma   90.00
#
_symmetry.space_group_name_H-M   'P 1'
#
loop_
_entity.id
_entity.type
_entity.pdbx_description
1 polymer ?
#
loop_
_entity_poly.entity_id
_entity_poly.type
_entity_poly.pdbx_seq_one_letter_code
_entity_poly.pdbx_strand_id
1 'polypeptide(L)'
;MPCEKCEQKLKKLPTPDVNNSFNRSFGSNKLLLYNNKQKFDKNRKCKQCNSQLHVDGKYCSMCAYKLGKCHICGKTITDNSAHNMSII
;
A
#
# COMPACT_ATOMS: atom_id res chain seq x y z
N MET A 1 2.63 2.79 10.50
CA MET A 1 1.26 3.33 10.61
C MET A 1 0.99 4.30 9.47
N PRO A 2 -0.19 4.30 8.81
CA PRO A 2 -0.64 5.44 8.00
C PRO A 2 -1.02 6.62 8.90
N CYS A 3 -1.05 7.83 8.35
CA CYS A 3 -1.66 8.99 9.02
C CYS A 3 -3.13 9.10 8.63
N GLU A 4 -3.94 9.83 9.40
CA GLU A 4 -5.38 10.01 9.16
C GLU A 4 -5.70 10.44 7.71
N LYS A 5 -4.89 11.34 7.14
CA LYS A 5 -5.03 11.79 5.75
C LYS A 5 -4.79 10.68 4.72
N CYS A 6 -3.91 9.73 5.04
CA CYS A 6 -3.64 8.57 4.19
C CYS A 6 -4.70 7.49 4.38
N GLU A 7 -5.24 7.32 5.59
CA GLU A 7 -6.35 6.39 5.85
C GLU A 7 -7.62 6.79 5.09
N GLN A 8 -7.95 8.08 5.05
CA GLN A 8 -9.07 8.59 4.26
C GLN A 8 -8.95 8.23 2.77
N LYS A 9 -7.74 8.17 2.22
CA LYS A 9 -7.50 7.77 0.81
C LYS A 9 -7.70 6.27 0.60
N LEU A 10 -7.42 5.45 1.61
CA LEU A 10 -7.56 3.99 1.55
C LEU A 10 -8.98 3.52 1.85
N LYS A 11 -9.82 4.33 2.51
CA LYS A 11 -11.21 3.99 2.82
C LYS A 11 -12.14 3.90 1.61
N LYS A 12 -11.73 4.40 0.43
CA LYS A 12 -12.51 4.24 -0.80
C LYS A 12 -12.37 2.78 -1.28
N LEU A 13 -13.23 1.91 -0.77
CA LEU A 13 -13.34 0.52 -1.23
C LEU A 13 -13.67 0.51 -2.73
N PRO A 14 -13.02 -0.33 -3.55
CA PRO A 14 -13.46 -0.59 -4.91
C PRO A 14 -14.68 -1.52 -4.85
N THR A 15 -15.79 -1.05 -4.29
CA THR A 15 -17.08 -1.67 -4.59
C THR A 15 -17.40 -1.34 -6.05
N PRO A 16 -17.56 -2.35 -6.92
CA PRO A 16 -17.94 -2.06 -8.29
C PRO A 16 -19.30 -1.35 -8.27
N ASP A 17 -19.37 -0.16 -8.87
CA ASP A 17 -20.65 0.50 -9.10
C ASP A 17 -21.56 -0.46 -9.87
N VAL A 18 -22.74 -0.76 -9.33
CA VAL A 18 -23.71 -1.72 -9.88
C VAL A 18 -24.05 -1.40 -11.35
N ASN A 19 -23.95 -0.12 -11.73
CA ASN A 19 -24.30 0.39 -13.06
C ASN A 19 -23.29 0.06 -14.17
N ASN A 20 -22.09 -0.45 -13.87
CA ASN A 20 -21.08 -0.73 -14.88
C ASN A 20 -21.07 -2.19 -15.39
N SER A 21 -22.10 -2.98 -15.04
CA SER A 21 -22.19 -4.40 -15.41
C SER A 21 -22.83 -4.66 -16.79
N PHE A 22 -23.29 -3.62 -17.50
CA PHE A 22 -24.02 -3.78 -18.78
C PHE A 22 -23.14 -4.29 -19.95
N ASN A 23 -21.82 -4.12 -19.87
CA ASN A 23 -20.89 -4.46 -20.95
C ASN A 23 -20.03 -5.73 -20.69
N ARG A 24 -20.38 -6.56 -19.70
CA ARG A 24 -19.67 -7.83 -19.49
C ARG A 24 -20.21 -8.88 -20.46
N SER A 25 -19.43 -9.20 -21.49
CA SER A 25 -19.72 -10.33 -22.38
C SER A 25 -19.71 -11.64 -21.59
N PHE A 26 -20.85 -12.31 -21.54
CA PHE A 26 -20.96 -13.67 -21.02
C PHE A 26 -20.35 -14.65 -22.04
N GLY A 27 -19.47 -15.55 -21.60
CA GLY A 27 -18.92 -16.64 -22.43
C GLY A 27 -17.44 -16.57 -22.82
N SER A 28 -16.66 -15.59 -22.32
CA SER A 28 -15.21 -15.55 -22.57
C SER A 28 -14.39 -16.27 -21.48
N ASN A 29 -13.35 -17.01 -21.89
CA ASN A 29 -12.40 -17.66 -21.00
C ASN A 29 -11.54 -16.61 -20.27
N LYS A 30 -11.96 -16.25 -19.05
CA LYS A 30 -11.32 -15.21 -18.22
C LYS A 30 -9.84 -15.46 -17.92
N LEU A 31 -9.40 -16.72 -17.96
CA LEU A 31 -8.00 -17.11 -17.76
C LEU A 31 -7.08 -16.61 -18.87
N LEU A 32 -7.56 -16.55 -20.12
CA LEU A 32 -6.79 -16.06 -21.28
C LEU A 32 -6.80 -14.53 -21.38
N LEU A 33 -7.86 -13.87 -20.87
CA LEU A 33 -7.93 -12.41 -20.72
C LEU A 33 -7.02 -11.90 -19.61
N TYR A 34 -6.69 -12.72 -18.61
CA TYR A 34 -5.80 -12.39 -17.50
C TYR A 34 -4.31 -12.46 -17.91
N ASN A 35 -3.96 -11.96 -19.10
CA ASN A 35 -2.56 -11.75 -19.50
C ASN A 35 -1.89 -10.60 -18.73
N ASN A 36 -2.61 -9.96 -17.82
CA ASN A 36 -2.06 -9.04 -16.84
C ASN A 36 -1.32 -9.83 -15.76
N LYS A 37 -0.10 -10.26 -16.10
CA LYS A 37 0.96 -10.40 -15.10
C LYS A 37 0.90 -9.12 -14.28
N GLN A 38 0.47 -9.18 -13.02
CA GLN A 38 0.58 -8.05 -12.12
C GLN A 38 2.05 -7.69 -12.10
N LYS A 39 2.44 -6.69 -12.90
CA LYS A 39 3.81 -6.22 -12.98
C LYS A 39 4.06 -5.56 -11.64
N PHE A 40 4.57 -6.34 -10.68
CA PHE A 40 5.11 -5.79 -9.46
C PHE A 40 6.20 -4.81 -9.89
N ASP A 41 5.93 -3.51 -9.78
CA ASP A 41 6.92 -2.51 -10.14
C ASP A 41 8.11 -2.67 -9.19
N LYS A 42 9.22 -3.15 -9.74
CA LYS A 42 10.47 -3.45 -9.02
C LYS A 42 11.13 -2.20 -8.43
N ASN A 43 10.63 -1.01 -8.75
CA ASN A 43 11.20 0.28 -8.34
C ASN A 43 10.71 0.77 -6.98
N ARG A 44 9.83 0.03 -6.31
CA ARG A 44 9.29 0.41 -5.00
C ARG A 44 10.21 -0.07 -3.89
N LYS A 45 11.13 0.80 -3.45
CA LYS A 45 12.09 0.52 -2.39
C LYS A 45 11.89 1.44 -1.19
N CYS A 46 12.12 0.90 0.00
CA CYS A 46 12.16 1.68 1.24
C CYS A 46 13.35 2.63 1.23
N LYS A 47 13.15 3.90 1.63
CA LYS A 47 14.25 4.87 1.71
C LYS A 47 15.32 4.56 2.77
N GLN A 48 14.98 3.78 3.80
CA GLN A 48 15.88 3.50 4.92
C GLN A 48 16.67 2.19 4.72
N CYS A 49 15.98 1.10 4.41
CA CYS A 49 16.59 -0.23 4.32
C CYS A 49 16.68 -0.77 2.89
N ASN A 50 16.26 0.01 1.88
CA ASN A 50 16.22 -0.38 0.47
C ASN A 50 15.45 -1.67 0.15
N SER A 51 14.71 -2.23 1.11
CA SER A 51 13.87 -3.41 0.92
C SER A 51 12.75 -3.10 -0.07
N GLN A 52 12.35 -4.11 -0.84
CA GLN A 52 11.21 -4.01 -1.74
C GLN A 52 9.92 -3.77 -0.94
N LEU A 53 9.10 -2.84 -1.40
CA LEU A 53 7.82 -2.49 -0.78
C LEU A 53 6.67 -3.13 -1.56
N HIS A 54 5.74 -3.73 -0.82
CA HIS A 54 4.53 -4.32 -1.38
C HIS A 54 3.49 -3.25 -1.80
N VAL A 55 3.44 -2.15 -1.06
CA VAL A 55 2.49 -1.05 -1.25
C VAL A 55 3.26 0.22 -1.63
N ASP A 56 2.62 1.11 -2.40
CA ASP A 56 3.17 2.41 -2.78
C ASP A 56 3.39 3.27 -1.54
N GLY A 57 4.62 3.29 -1.07
CA GLY A 57 5.02 3.99 0.14
C GLY A 57 6.49 4.39 0.12
N LYS A 58 6.88 5.25 1.06
CA LYS A 58 8.27 5.73 1.21
C LYS A 58 9.09 4.86 2.16
N TYR A 59 8.43 4.21 3.11
CA TYR A 59 9.09 3.46 4.18
C TYR A 59 8.46 2.08 4.35
N CYS A 60 9.28 1.11 4.76
CA CYS A 60 8.83 -0.21 5.19
C CYS A 60 8.02 -0.10 6.48
N SER A 61 7.11 -1.05 6.76
CA SER A 61 6.29 -1.05 7.98
C SER A 61 7.13 -0.93 9.25
N MET A 62 8.23 -1.67 9.32
CA MET A 62 9.19 -1.66 10.43
C MET A 62 9.95 -0.33 10.53
N CYS A 63 10.36 0.23 9.41
CA CYS A 63 11.12 1.46 9.31
C CYS A 63 10.26 2.67 9.73
N ALA A 64 9.02 2.67 9.25
CA ALA A 64 8.01 3.65 9.61
C ALA A 64 7.72 3.63 11.12
N TYR A 65 7.66 2.43 11.73
CA TYR A 65 7.47 2.27 13.17
C TYR A 65 8.66 2.81 13.98
N LYS A 66 9.89 2.38 13.66
CA LYS A 66 11.11 2.84 14.37
C LYS A 66 11.32 4.36 14.29
N LEU A 67 10.95 4.96 13.16
CA LEU A 67 11.10 6.39 12.93
C LEU A 67 9.89 7.22 13.39
N GLY A 68 8.78 6.58 13.78
CA GLY A 68 7.52 7.28 14.09
C GLY A 68 6.91 8.02 12.89
N LYS A 69 7.16 7.54 11.67
CA LYS A 69 6.73 8.17 10.41
C LYS A 69 5.63 7.39 9.72
N CYS A 70 4.85 8.08 8.89
CA CYS A 70 3.87 7.45 8.02
C CYS A 70 4.55 6.64 6.92
N HIS A 71 4.17 5.37 6.78
CA HIS A 71 4.73 4.47 5.76
C HIS A 71 4.45 4.92 4.31
N ILE A 72 3.35 5.63 4.08
CA ILE A 72 2.92 6.11 2.76
C ILE A 72 3.53 7.49 2.46
N CYS A 73 3.24 8.49 3.29
CA CYS A 73 3.62 9.88 2.99
C CYS A 73 4.92 10.35 3.64
N GLY A 74 5.40 9.67 4.69
CA GLY A 74 6.62 10.02 5.43
C GLY A 74 6.48 11.13 6.46
N LYS A 75 5.25 11.63 6.71
CA LYS A 75 4.99 12.60 7.79
C LYS A 75 5.28 11.96 9.15
N THR A 76 5.87 12.70 10.07
CA THR A 76 5.99 12.31 11.48
C THR A 76 4.61 12.24 12.10
N ILE A 77 4.30 11.12 12.77
CA ILE A 77 3.03 10.90 13.48
C ILE A 77 3.28 11.05 14.98
N THR A 78 4.38 10.48 15.47
CA THR A 78 4.81 10.52 16.87
C THR A 78 6.33 10.53 16.94
N ASP A 79 6.90 11.21 17.94
CA ASP A 79 8.34 11.17 18.21
C ASP A 79 8.68 9.92 19.03
N ASN A 80 9.15 8.87 18.34
CA ASN A 80 9.41 7.56 18.94
C ASN A 80 10.82 7.42 19.57
N SER A 81 11.60 8.51 19.67
CA SER A 81 12.97 8.47 20.22
C SER A 81 13.05 7.92 21.64
N ALA A 82 12.01 8.14 22.46
CA ALA A 82 11.94 7.69 23.86
C ALA A 82 11.09 6.41 24.09
N HIS A 83 10.36 5.92 23.08
CA HIS A 83 9.34 4.88 23.24
C HIS A 83 9.63 3.59 22.44
N ASN A 84 10.84 3.47 21.90
CA ASN A 84 11.27 2.26 21.19
C ASN A 84 11.49 1.12 22.19
N MET A 85 10.42 0.46 22.63
CA MET A 85 10.55 -0.87 23.24
C MET A 85 11.11 -1.80 22.18
N SER A 86 12.31 -2.35 22.43
CA SER A 86 12.90 -3.37 21.59
C SER A 86 11.94 -4.53 21.49
N ILE A 87 11.47 -4.83 20.28
CA ILE A 87 10.82 -6.10 19.99
C ILE A 87 11.96 -7.13 20.10
N ILE A 88 11.96 -7.88 21.21
CA ILE A 88 12.78 -9.07 21.41
C ILE A 88 12.27 -10.16 20.47
#